data_AF-A0A454JF63-F1
#
_entry.id   AF-A0A454JF63-F1
#
_cell.length_a   1.000
_cell.length_b   1.000
_cell.length_c   1.000
_cell.angle_alpha   90.00
_cell.angle_beta   90.00
_cell.angle_gamma   90.00
#
_symmetry.space_group_name_H-M   'P 1'
#
loop_
_entity.id
_entity.type
_entity.pdbx_description
1 polymer ?
#
loop_
_entity_poly.entity_id
_entity_poly.type
_entity_poly.pdbx_seq_one_letter_code
_entity_poly.pdbx_strand_id
1 'polypeptide(L)'
;PKGVYVQAVLPAATRTEIWQRAGIDVNTLPEVMEVGELVDAALVGFDRREPVTIPPLHVAERWDALDGARQGLLSDIRQAHAAERYQQQH
;
A
#
# COMPACT_ATOMS: atom_id res chain seq x y z
N PRO A 1 5.97 -21.35 10.45
CA PRO A 1 6.60 -20.00 10.41
C PRO A 1 8.08 -20.08 10.82
N LYS A 2 9.03 -19.66 9.96
CA LYS A 2 10.49 -19.73 10.22
C LYS A 2 10.99 -18.68 11.25
N GLY A 3 10.10 -18.10 12.06
CA GLY A 3 10.44 -17.01 12.99
C GLY A 3 10.72 -15.64 12.33
N VAL A 4 10.60 -15.53 11.00
CA VAL A 4 10.83 -14.28 10.26
C VAL A 4 9.57 -13.41 10.29
N TYR A 5 9.74 -12.14 10.60
CA TYR A 5 8.73 -11.09 10.47
C TYR A 5 9.06 -10.22 9.25
N VAL A 6 8.03 -9.87 8.47
CA VAL A 6 8.14 -9.07 7.27
C VAL A 6 7.17 -7.91 7.40
N GLN A 7 7.67 -6.69 7.19
CA GLN A 7 6.88 -5.46 7.18
C GLN A 7 7.03 -4.79 5.83
N ALA A 8 5.91 -4.38 5.23
CA ALA A 8 5.89 -3.46 4.10
C ALA A 8 5.59 -2.04 4.62
N VAL A 9 6.46 -1.08 4.33
CA VAL A 9 6.26 0.33 4.70
C VAL A 9 5.98 1.13 3.43
N LEU A 10 4.82 1.78 3.37
CA LEU A 10 4.36 2.55 2.20
C LEU A 10 4.31 4.04 2.54
N PRO A 11 5.37 4.82 2.22
CA PRO A 11 5.35 6.27 2.35
C PRO A 11 4.53 6.95 1.23
N ALA A 12 4.07 8.17 1.49
CA ALA A 12 3.69 9.11 0.44
C ALA A 12 4.92 9.92 -0.01
N ALA A 13 4.72 11.03 -0.73
CA ALA A 13 5.80 11.96 -1.02
C ALA A 13 6.52 12.33 0.28
N THR A 14 7.76 11.85 0.41
CA THR A 14 8.61 12.09 1.57
C THR A 14 9.79 12.91 1.09
N ARG A 15 10.18 13.93 1.87
CA ARG A 15 11.29 14.83 1.52
C ARG A 15 12.62 14.10 1.62
N THR A 16 13.01 13.41 0.55
CA THR A 16 14.31 12.72 0.44
C THR A 16 15.09 13.20 -0.77
N GLU A 17 16.40 12.92 -0.82
CA GLU A 17 17.28 13.29 -1.94
C GLU A 17 16.85 12.70 -3.31
N ILE A 18 15.92 11.74 -3.32
CA ILE A 18 15.47 11.05 -4.53
C ILE A 18 14.82 12.01 -5.55
N TRP A 19 14.18 13.09 -5.07
CA TRP A 19 13.51 14.08 -5.92
C TRP A 19 14.51 14.99 -6.65
N GLN A 20 15.56 15.43 -5.95
CA GLN A 20 16.65 16.19 -6.57
C GLN A 20 17.37 15.37 -7.65
N ARG A 21 17.56 14.07 -7.41
CA ARG A 21 18.14 13.15 -8.42
C ARG A 21 17.22 12.94 -9.63
N ALA A 22 15.90 13.04 -9.44
CA ALA A 22 14.90 12.97 -10.50
C ALA A 22 14.63 14.33 -11.21
N GLY A 23 15.33 15.40 -10.82
CA GLY A 23 15.14 16.74 -11.37
C GLY A 23 13.85 17.42 -10.93
N ILE A 24 13.21 16.93 -9.87
CA ILE A 24 11.97 17.49 -9.30
C ILE A 24 12.33 18.30 -8.06
N ASP A 25 11.94 19.57 -8.02
CA ASP A 25 12.05 20.38 -6.82
C ASP A 25 11.00 19.94 -5.79
N VAL A 26 11.45 19.24 -4.75
CA VAL A 26 10.62 18.74 -3.66
C VAL A 26 9.86 19.85 -2.92
N ASN A 27 10.31 21.11 -3.02
CA ASN A 27 9.63 22.27 -2.43
C ASN A 27 8.38 22.69 -3.21
N THR A 28 8.19 22.17 -4.42
CA THR A 28 6.99 22.41 -5.25
C THR A 28 5.89 21.38 -5.03
N LEU A 29 6.18 20.30 -4.29
CA LEU A 29 5.20 19.30 -3.92
C LEU A 29 4.39 19.79 -2.70
N PRO A 30 3.04 19.90 -2.80
CA PRO A 30 2.22 20.16 -1.64
C PRO A 30 2.22 18.94 -0.70
N GLU A 31 2.12 19.18 0.61
CA GLU A 31 1.88 18.15 1.64
C GLU A 31 2.92 17.01 1.70
N VAL A 32 4.20 17.38 1.82
CA VAL A 32 5.30 16.43 1.99
C VAL A 32 5.55 16.15 3.48
N MET A 33 5.60 14.87 3.86
CA MET A 33 6.00 14.45 5.20
C MET A 33 7.52 14.53 5.37
N GLU A 34 7.98 14.98 6.54
CA GLU A 34 9.40 14.97 6.88
C GLU A 34 9.89 13.53 7.05
N VAL A 35 11.13 13.26 6.61
CA VAL A 35 11.67 11.89 6.63
C VAL A 35 11.77 11.31 8.04
N GLY A 36 12.06 12.14 9.05
CA GLY A 36 12.10 11.72 10.45
C GLY A 36 10.75 11.24 10.94
N GLU A 37 9.69 12.01 10.66
CA GLU A 37 8.31 11.65 11.01
C GLU A 37 7.87 10.33 10.35
N LEU A 38 8.22 10.13 9.08
CA LEU A 38 7.94 8.87 8.38
C LEU A 38 8.59 7.68 9.08
N VAL A 39 9.89 7.81 9.40
CA VAL A 39 10.66 6.71 10.00
C VAL A 39 10.14 6.39 11.40
N ASP A 40 9.85 7.40 12.21
CA ASP A 40 9.27 7.22 13.54
C ASP A 40 7.93 6.47 13.46
N ALA A 41 7.04 6.88 12.56
CA ALA A 41 5.77 6.18 12.34
C ALA A 41 5.96 4.73 11.86
N ALA A 42 6.92 4.49 10.96
CA ALA A 42 7.24 3.15 10.48
C ALA A 42 7.75 2.22 11.59
N LEU A 43 8.60 2.74 12.49
CA LEU A 43 9.12 2.00 13.64
C LEU A 43 8.04 1.69 14.68
N VAL A 44 7.09 2.60 14.90
CA VAL A 44 5.91 2.30 15.72
C VAL A 44 5.13 1.11 15.15
N GLY A 45 4.95 1.05 13.83
CA GLY A 45 4.34 -0.11 13.16
C GLY A 45 5.17 -1.39 13.33
N PHE A 46 6.49 -1.28 13.22
CA PHE A 46 7.41 -2.41 13.37
C PHE A 46 7.34 -3.03 14.77
N ASP A 47 7.37 -2.20 15.81
CA ASP A 47 7.27 -2.62 17.21
C ASP A 47 5.93 -3.31 17.51
N ARG A 48 4.86 -2.87 16.84
CA ARG A 48 3.53 -3.49 16.91
C ARG A 48 3.40 -4.76 16.08
N ARG A 49 4.44 -5.14 15.33
CA ARG A 49 4.43 -6.22 14.33
C ARG A 49 3.34 -6.05 13.27
N GLU A 50 3.06 -4.81 12.88
CA GLU A 50 2.13 -4.49 11.81
C GLU A 50 2.71 -4.97 10.46
N PRO A 51 2.03 -5.83 9.68
CA PRO A 51 2.61 -6.37 8.45
C PRO A 51 2.67 -5.33 7.31
N VAL A 52 1.77 -4.34 7.32
CA VAL A 52 1.68 -3.28 6.31
C VAL A 52 1.45 -1.96 7.04
N THR A 53 2.44 -1.08 7.01
CA THR A 53 2.40 0.23 7.67
C THR A 53 2.34 1.31 6.62
N ILE A 54 1.29 2.12 6.64
CA ILE A 54 1.04 3.21 5.68
C ILE A 54 0.91 4.52 6.46
N PRO A 55 2.02 5.17 6.84
CA PRO A 55 1.99 6.39 7.67
C PRO A 55 1.06 7.52 7.19
N PRO A 56 0.92 7.81 5.88
CA PRO A 56 0.01 8.87 5.41
C PRO A 56 -1.46 8.43 5.34
N LEU A 57 -1.79 7.16 5.60
CA LEU A 57 -3.16 6.67 5.57
C LEU A 57 -3.87 6.98 6.89
N HIS A 58 -4.67 8.05 6.88
CA HIS A 58 -5.36 8.53 8.07
C HIS A 58 -6.49 7.60 8.56
N VAL A 59 -7.09 6.81 7.66
CA VAL A 59 -8.20 5.88 7.96
C VAL A 59 -7.73 4.47 7.65
N ALA A 60 -7.28 3.74 8.68
CA ALA A 60 -6.64 2.43 8.54
C ALA A 60 -7.56 1.39 7.88
N GLU A 61 -8.87 1.47 8.13
CA GLU A 61 -9.88 0.54 7.61
C GLU A 61 -9.97 0.54 6.09
N ARG A 62 -9.44 1.58 5.41
CA ARG A 62 -9.35 1.62 3.95
C ARG A 62 -8.38 0.58 3.40
N TRP A 63 -7.32 0.24 4.16
CA TRP A 63 -6.43 -0.86 3.80
C TRP A 63 -7.15 -2.20 3.89
N ASP A 64 -7.90 -2.44 4.97
CA ASP A 64 -8.66 -3.68 5.16
C ASP A 64 -9.74 -3.84 4.09
N ALA A 65 -10.41 -2.74 3.73
CA ALA A 65 -11.38 -2.74 2.64
C ALA A 65 -10.75 -3.08 1.28
N LEU A 66 -9.54 -2.56 1.00
CA LEU A 66 -8.80 -2.90 -0.22
C LEU A 66 -8.41 -4.38 -0.25
N ASP A 67 -7.87 -4.91 0.85
CA ASP A 67 -7.50 -6.32 0.92
C ASP A 67 -8.72 -7.24 0.82
N GLY A 68 -9.83 -6.87 1.49
CA GLY A 68 -11.11 -7.55 1.38
C GLY A 68 -11.64 -7.59 -0.07
N ALA A 69 -11.60 -6.46 -0.77
CA ALA A 69 -12.00 -6.39 -2.18
C ALA A 69 -11.08 -7.26 -3.07
N ARG A 70 -9.77 -7.27 -2.81
CA ARG A 70 -8.81 -8.13 -3.51
C ARG A 70 -9.13 -9.61 -3.30
N GLN A 71 -9.42 -10.02 -2.07
CA GLN A 71 -9.80 -11.40 -1.76
C GLN A 71 -11.14 -11.78 -2.40
N GLY A 72 -12.14 -10.90 -2.35
CA GLY A 72 -13.45 -11.12 -2.98
C GLY A 72 -13.36 -11.30 -4.50
N LEU A 73 -12.52 -10.50 -5.17
CA LEU A 73 -12.26 -10.68 -6.59
C LEU A 73 -11.64 -12.04 -6.88
N LEU A 74 -10.67 -12.48 -6.06
CA LEU A 74 -10.05 -13.80 -6.23
C LEU A 74 -11.04 -14.95 -5.99
N SER A 75 -12.00 -14.81 -5.06
CA SER A 75 -13.00 -15.86 -4.80
C SER A 75 -13.99 -16.05 -5.96
N ASP A 76 -14.22 -15.01 -6.76
CA ASP A 76 -15.16 -15.06 -7.89
C ASP A 76 -14.53 -15.55 -9.19
N ILE A 77 -13.20 -15.74 -9.22
CA ILE A 77 -12.51 -16.30 -10.40
C ILE A 77 -12.76 -17.81 -10.47
N ARG A 78 -13.69 -18.21 -11.34
CA ARG A 78 -13.95 -19.61 -11.69
C ARG A 78 -13.04 -20.05 -12.84
N GLN A 79 -12.37 -21.19 -12.68
CA GLN A 79 -11.33 -21.65 -13.62
C GLN A 79 -11.86 -22.54 -14.77
N ALA A 80 -13.10 -23.01 -14.71
CA ALA A 80 -13.61 -23.99 -15.66
C ALA A 80 -13.99 -23.38 -17.02
N HIS A 81 -14.63 -22.20 -17.02
CA HIS A 81 -15.16 -21.58 -18.23
C HIS A 81 -15.07 -20.06 -18.12
N ALA A 82 -15.02 -19.39 -19.29
CA ALA A 82 -15.18 -17.94 -19.36
C ALA A 82 -16.52 -17.50 -18.76
N ALA A 83 -16.54 -16.34 -18.10
CA ALA A 83 -17.76 -15.79 -17.51
C ALA A 83 -18.87 -15.64 -18.57
N GLU A 84 -20.13 -15.81 -18.16
CA GLU A 84 -21.31 -15.78 -19.04
C GLU A 84 -21.37 -14.52 -19.91
N ARG A 85 -20.94 -13.37 -19.39
CA ARG A 85 -20.83 -12.11 -20.14
C ARG A 85 -19.94 -12.15 -21.39
N TYR A 86 -19.18 -13.22 -21.61
CA TYR A 86 -18.34 -13.45 -22.79
C TYR A 86 -18.90 -14.53 -23.73
N GLN A 87 -20.01 -15.18 -23.38
CA GLN A 87 -20.65 -16.16 -24.25
C GLN A 87 -21.49 -15.44 -25.31
N GLN A 88 -21.37 -15.86 -26.57
CA GLN A 88 -22.16 -15.33 -27.67
C GLN A 88 -23.61 -15.78 -27.53
N GLN A 89 -24.56 -14.85 -27.49
CA GLN A 89 -25.99 -15.16 -27.58
C GLN A 89 -26.27 -15.74 -28.98
N HIS A 90 -26.50 -17.05 -29.05
CA HIS A 90 -27.08 -17.70 -30.22
C HIS A 90 -28.56 -17.97 -29.97
#